data_AF-A0A497L3E6-F1
#
_entry.id   AF-A0A497L3E6-F1
#
_cell.length_a   1.000
_cell.length_b   1.000
_cell.length_c   1.000
_cell.angle_alpha   90.00
_cell.angle_beta   90.00
_cell.angle_gamma   90.00
#
_symmetry.space_group_name_H-M   'P 1'
#
loop_
_entity.id
_entity.type
_entity.pdbx_description
1 polymer ?
#
loop_
_entity_poly.entity_id
_entity_poly.type
_entity_poly.pdbx_seq_one_letter_code
_entity_poly.pdbx_strand_id
1 'polypeptide(L)'
;MEAILEVGRRVGLEVFAYLLLVAGILGDHLSTVVALTRPYIYEANPFTVRLMARRLWLPFDLVLIAVGIAVPYLLIRLTGRPFFKALLAYPLVHGAIRLGACLWNISLII
;
A
#
# COMPACT_ATOMS: atom_id res chain seq x y z
N MET A 1 21.40 12.24 -23.56
CA MET A 1 19.95 12.07 -23.75
C MET A 1 19.45 10.81 -23.04
N GLU A 2 20.07 9.66 -23.25
CA GLU A 2 19.70 8.38 -22.60
C GLU A 2 19.77 8.42 -21.07
N ALA A 3 20.84 9.00 -20.49
CA ALA A 3 20.97 9.12 -19.04
C ALA A 3 19.84 9.95 -18.37
N ILE A 4 19.30 10.96 -19.07
CA ILE A 4 18.19 11.79 -18.57
C ILE A 4 16.89 10.98 -18.58
N LEU A 5 16.64 10.21 -19.64
CA LEU A 5 15.49 9.31 -19.76
C LEU A 5 15.51 8.21 -18.70
N GLU A 6 16.68 7.64 -18.40
CA GLU A 6 16.82 6.64 -17.34
C GLU A 6 16.49 7.18 -15.96
N VAL A 7 16.96 8.38 -15.63
CA VAL A 7 16.67 9.03 -14.34
C VAL A 7 15.18 9.33 -14.22
N GLY A 8 14.57 9.88 -15.28
CA GLY A 8 13.13 10.16 -15.32
C GLY A 8 12.29 8.89 -15.14
N ARG A 9 12.64 7.80 -15.82
CA ARG A 9 11.94 6.51 -15.69
C ARG A 9 12.01 5.94 -14.27
N ARG A 10 13.16 6.07 -13.60
CA ARG A 10 13.34 5.61 -12.22
C ARG A 10 12.47 6.42 -11.26
N VAL A 11 12.48 7.75 -11.36
CA VAL A 11 11.62 8.62 -10.53
C VAL A 11 10.15 8.29 -10.75
N GLY A 12 9.72 8.12 -12.02
CA GLY A 12 8.35 7.73 -12.34
C GLY A 12 7.94 6.40 -11.70
N LEU A 13 8.80 5.38 -11.76
CA LEU A 13 8.52 4.08 -11.15
C LEU A 13 8.42 4.16 -9.61
N GLU A 14 9.29 4.95 -8.99
CA GLU A 14 9.26 5.15 -7.54
C GLU A 14 7.98 5.86 -7.08
N VAL A 15 7.63 6.96 -7.75
CA VAL A 15 6.38 7.69 -7.49
C VAL A 15 5.18 6.78 -7.67
N PHE A 16 5.15 6.03 -8.78
CA PHE A 16 4.08 5.06 -9.02
C PHE A 16 3.98 4.01 -7.92
N ALA A 17 5.11 3.44 -7.47
CA ALA A 17 5.13 2.46 -6.39
C ALA A 17 4.55 3.00 -5.08
N TYR A 18 4.89 4.23 -4.72
CA TYR A 18 4.38 4.87 -3.51
C TYR A 18 2.90 5.24 -3.63
N LEU A 19 2.47 5.76 -4.78
CA LEU A 19 1.06 6.03 -5.04
C LEU A 19 0.23 4.76 -4.98
N LEU A 20 0.72 3.67 -5.58
CA LEU A 20 0.05 2.37 -5.52
C LEU A 20 -0.07 1.86 -4.09
N LEU A 21 0.98 1.99 -3.27
CA LEU A 21 0.94 1.63 -1.85
C LEU A 21 -0.13 2.41 -1.09
N VAL A 22 -0.12 3.74 -1.23
CA VAL A 22 -1.06 4.63 -0.53
C VAL A 22 -2.49 4.36 -0.98
N ALA A 23 -2.74 4.34 -2.29
CA ALA A 23 -4.07 4.10 -2.85
C ALA A 23 -4.60 2.71 -2.47
N GLY A 24 -3.74 1.68 -2.52
CA GLY A 24 -4.08 0.33 -2.12
C GLY A 24 -4.50 0.25 -0.65
N ILE A 25 -3.65 0.74 0.26
CA ILE A 25 -3.91 0.66 1.71
C ILE A 25 -5.15 1.49 2.10
N LEU A 26 -5.25 2.74 1.64
CA LEU A 26 -6.39 3.59 1.99
C LEU A 26 -7.69 3.10 1.34
N GLY A 27 -7.62 2.63 0.10
CA GLY A 27 -8.76 2.04 -0.60
C GLY A 27 -9.28 0.79 0.11
N ASP A 28 -8.38 -0.13 0.49
CA ASP A 28 -8.74 -1.33 1.25
C ASP A 28 -9.37 -0.96 2.59
N HIS A 29 -8.74 -0.06 3.35
CA HIS A 29 -9.26 0.41 4.63
C HIS A 29 -10.69 0.96 4.52
N LEU A 30 -10.91 1.89 3.59
CA LEU A 30 -12.22 2.52 3.39
C LEU A 30 -13.26 1.52 2.87
N SER A 31 -12.90 0.71 1.88
CA SER A 31 -13.81 -0.28 1.29
C SER A 31 -14.25 -1.33 2.32
N THR A 32 -13.35 -1.81 3.18
CA THR A 32 -13.72 -2.74 4.25
C THR A 32 -14.61 -2.07 5.29
N VAL A 33 -14.29 -0.84 5.74
CA VAL A 33 -15.15 -0.11 6.69
C VAL A 33 -16.56 0.05 6.13
N VAL A 34 -16.69 0.38 4.85
CA VAL A 34 -17.99 0.47 4.17
C VAL A 34 -18.66 -0.91 4.05
N ALA A 35 -17.93 -1.93 3.63
CA ALA A 35 -18.46 -3.28 3.45
C ALA A 35 -19.03 -3.86 4.77
N LEU A 36 -18.32 -3.65 5.89
CA LEU A 36 -18.74 -4.10 7.21
C LEU A 36 -19.97 -3.36 7.77
N THR A 37 -20.45 -2.29 7.12
CA THR A 37 -21.77 -1.71 7.45
C THR A 37 -22.93 -2.58 6.97
N ARG A 38 -22.68 -3.55 6.09
CA ARG A 38 -23.69 -4.49 5.60
C ARG A 38 -23.82 -5.69 6.57
N PRO A 39 -25.04 -6.09 6.95
CA PRO A 39 -25.26 -7.11 7.99
C PRO A 39 -24.78 -8.51 7.62
N TYR A 40 -24.49 -8.78 6.34
CA TYR A 40 -24.08 -10.10 5.85
C TYR A 40 -22.57 -10.20 5.53
N ILE A 41 -21.83 -9.10 5.68
CA ILE A 41 -20.39 -9.06 5.41
C ILE A 41 -19.65 -9.00 6.75
N TYR A 42 -18.67 -9.89 6.92
CA TYR A 42 -17.85 -9.95 8.12
C TYR A 42 -16.37 -10.06 7.76
N GLU A 43 -15.53 -9.49 8.63
CA GLU A 43 -14.08 -9.59 8.49
C GLU A 43 -13.63 -10.96 9.00
N ALA A 44 -13.04 -11.76 8.10
CA ALA A 44 -12.56 -13.10 8.42
C ALA A 44 -11.17 -13.09 9.05
N ASN A 45 -10.40 -12.01 8.87
CA ASN A 45 -9.04 -11.92 9.40
C ASN A 45 -9.06 -11.57 10.91
N PRO A 46 -8.63 -12.50 11.79
CA PRO A 46 -8.68 -12.27 13.24
C PRO A 46 -7.73 -11.14 13.70
N PHE A 47 -6.67 -10.85 12.94
CA PHE A 47 -5.76 -9.75 13.25
C PHE A 47 -6.41 -8.40 12.96
N THR A 48 -7.05 -8.26 11.79
CA THR A 48 -7.81 -7.05 11.43
C THR A 48 -8.94 -6.80 12.42
N VAL A 49 -9.71 -7.82 12.78
CA VAL A 49 -10.76 -7.72 13.81
C VAL A 49 -10.20 -7.21 15.14
N ARG A 50 -9.06 -7.74 15.59
CA ARG A 50 -8.42 -7.30 16.84
C ARG A 50 -7.95 -5.85 16.79
N LEU A 51 -7.40 -5.42 15.66
CA LEU A 51 -6.98 -4.03 15.46
C LEU A 51 -8.20 -3.09 15.43
N MET A 52 -9.27 -3.47 14.74
CA MET A 52 -10.52 -2.71 14.68
C MET A 52 -11.16 -2.57 16.06
N ALA A 53 -11.24 -3.66 16.83
CA ALA A 53 -11.79 -3.65 18.20
C ALA A 53 -11.04 -2.68 19.13
N ARG A 54 -9.74 -2.45 18.87
CA ARG A 54 -8.90 -1.51 19.63
C ARG A 54 -8.79 -0.12 19.00
N ARG A 55 -9.48 0.15 17.88
CA ARG A 55 -9.34 1.38 17.07
C ARG A 55 -7.89 1.64 16.60
N LEU A 56 -7.09 0.59 16.50
CA LEU A 56 -5.67 0.66 16.10
C LEU A 56 -5.45 0.39 14.62
N TRP A 57 -6.50 0.04 13.88
CA TRP A 57 -6.34 -0.40 12.50
C TRP A 57 -5.83 0.72 11.58
N LEU A 58 -6.48 1.90 11.60
CA LEU A 58 -6.02 3.05 10.81
C LEU A 58 -4.59 3.49 11.20
N PRO A 59 -4.25 3.66 12.50
CA PRO A 59 -2.86 3.90 12.89
C PRO A 59 -1.86 2.88 12.34
N PHE A 60 -2.21 1.59 12.36
CA PHE A 60 -1.35 0.53 11.84
C PHE A 60 -1.15 0.66 10.33
N ASP A 61 -2.21 0.90 9.57
CA ASP A 61 -2.14 1.13 8.11
C ASP A 61 -1.28 2.37 7.77
N LEU A 62 -1.40 3.46 8.54
CA LEU A 62 -0.56 4.65 8.38
C LEU A 62 0.92 4.38 8.66
N VAL A 63 1.23 3.56 9.67
CA VAL A 63 2.60 3.12 9.95
C VAL A 63 3.15 2.28 8.79
N LEU A 64 2.34 1.37 8.22
CA LEU A 64 2.75 0.58 7.06
C LEU A 64 3.04 1.44 5.84
N ILE A 65 2.22 2.47 5.57
CA ILE A 65 2.49 3.47 4.52
C ILE A 65 3.80 4.20 4.81
N ALA A 66 3.96 4.73 6.03
CA ALA A 66 5.12 5.51 6.40
C ALA A 66 6.42 4.70 6.26
N VAL A 67 6.45 3.48 6.79
CA VAL A 67 7.61 2.58 6.68
C VAL A 67 7.83 2.14 5.23
N GLY A 68 6.76 1.80 4.51
CA GLY A 68 6.80 1.38 3.12
C GLY A 68 7.28 2.45 2.14
N ILE A 69 7.23 3.72 2.53
CA ILE A 69 7.83 4.84 1.78
C ILE A 69 9.22 5.16 2.33
N ALA A 70 9.34 5.39 3.64
CA ALA A 70 10.56 5.91 4.26
C ALA A 70 11.76 4.97 4.07
N VAL A 71 11.58 3.67 4.28
CA VAL A 71 12.68 2.70 4.15
C VAL A 71 13.25 2.65 2.73
N PRO A 72 12.48 2.38 1.68
CA PRO A 72 13.02 2.37 0.32
C PRO A 72 13.49 3.76 -0.10
N TYR A 73 12.79 4.83 0.31
CA TYR A 73 13.21 6.20 0.00
C TYR A 73 14.63 6.45 0.52
N LEU A 74 14.89 6.24 1.81
CA LEU A 74 16.18 6.47 2.43
C LEU A 74 17.27 5.56 1.84
N LEU A 75 17.00 4.27 1.69
CA LEU A 75 17.99 3.31 1.18
C LEU A 75 18.42 3.63 -0.27
N ILE A 76 17.49 4.04 -1.13
CA ILE A 76 17.79 4.45 -2.52
C ILE A 76 18.76 5.65 -2.54
N ARG A 77 18.64 6.58 -1.60
CA ARG A 77 19.49 7.78 -1.53
C ARG A 77 20.83 7.51 -0.87
N LEU A 78 20.87 6.66 0.15
CA LEU A 78 22.09 6.36 0.91
C LEU A 78 23.03 5.37 0.21
N THR A 79 22.52 4.42 -0.58
CA THR A 79 23.33 3.29 -1.10
C THR A 79 23.72 3.40 -2.57
N GLY A 80 23.40 4.50 -3.27
CA GLY A 80 23.80 4.67 -4.67
C GLY A 80 23.02 3.80 -5.67
N ARG A 81 21.84 3.31 -5.29
CA ARG A 81 20.83 2.66 -6.16
C ARG A 81 21.13 1.26 -6.75
N PRO A 82 22.09 0.42 -6.27
CA PRO A 82 22.33 -0.91 -6.86
C PRO A 82 21.10 -1.83 -6.76
N PHE A 83 20.28 -1.66 -5.72
CA PHE A 83 19.09 -2.48 -5.45
C PHE A 83 17.76 -1.76 -5.70
N PHE A 84 17.76 -0.71 -6.53
CA PHE A 84 16.59 0.17 -6.74
C PHE A 84 15.26 -0.60 -6.96
N LYS A 85 15.24 -1.56 -7.89
CA LYS A 85 14.03 -2.33 -8.19
C LYS A 85 13.58 -3.23 -7.04
N ALA A 86 14.54 -3.84 -6.33
CA ALA A 86 14.25 -4.70 -5.19
C ALA A 86 13.66 -3.91 -4.02
N LEU A 87 14.16 -2.68 -3.79
CA LEU A 87 13.63 -1.79 -2.76
C LEU A 87 12.19 -1.35 -3.04
N LEU A 88 11.80 -1.24 -4.31
CA LEU A 88 10.42 -0.93 -4.71
C LEU A 88 9.48 -2.15 -4.73
N ALA A 89 9.99 -3.37 -4.57
CA ALA A 89 9.16 -4.57 -4.58
C ALA A 89 8.11 -4.54 -3.46
N TYR A 90 8.50 -4.13 -2.25
CA TYR A 90 7.56 -4.03 -1.12
C TYR A 90 6.39 -3.07 -1.40
N PRO A 91 6.61 -1.76 -1.70
CA PRO A 91 5.50 -0.84 -1.93
C PRO A 91 4.63 -1.26 -3.12
N LEU A 92 5.23 -1.82 -4.18
CA LEU A 92 4.47 -2.31 -5.34
C LEU A 92 3.60 -3.51 -5.01
N VAL A 93 4.18 -4.58 -4.45
CA VAL A 93 3.47 -5.84 -4.18
C VAL A 93 2.42 -5.62 -3.09
N HIS A 94 2.79 -4.95 -2.00
CA HIS A 94 1.86 -4.67 -0.91
C HIS A 94 0.70 -3.78 -1.39
N GLY A 95 1.00 -2.71 -2.15
CA GLY A 95 -0.01 -1.83 -2.73
C GLY A 95 -0.96 -2.57 -3.67
N ALA A 96 -0.42 -3.42 -4.56
CA ALA A 96 -1.23 -4.20 -5.49
C ALA A 96 -2.17 -5.20 -4.78
N ILE A 97 -1.67 -5.90 -3.75
CA ILE A 97 -2.50 -6.83 -2.95
C ILE A 97 -3.65 -6.07 -2.28
N ARG A 98 -3.35 -4.94 -1.63
CA ARG A 98 -4.36 -4.12 -0.94
C ARG A 98 -5.36 -3.51 -1.93
N LEU A 99 -4.90 -3.08 -3.10
CA LEU A 99 -5.81 -2.63 -4.16
C LEU A 99 -6.72 -3.76 -4.66
N GLY A 100 -6.20 -4.99 -4.78
CA GLY A 100 -7.01 -6.16 -5.09
C GLY A 100 -8.08 -6.43 -4.03
N ALA A 101 -7.73 -6.35 -2.74
CA ALA A 101 -8.67 -6.46 -1.63
C ALA A 101 -9.73 -5.33 -1.67
N CYS A 102 -9.33 -4.10 -1.97
CA CYS A 102 -10.24 -2.98 -2.18
C CYS A 102 -11.27 -3.26 -3.28
N LEU A 103 -10.82 -3.72 -4.45
CA LEU A 103 -11.71 -4.07 -5.56
C LEU A 103 -12.64 -5.22 -5.20
N TRP A 104 -12.14 -6.22 -4.48
CA TRP A 104 -12.94 -7.32 -3.96
C TRP A 104 -14.04 -6.81 -3.01
N ASN A 105 -13.71 -5.95 -2.05
CA ASN A 105 -14.68 -5.36 -1.14
C ASN A 105 -15.73 -4.54 -1.89
N ILE A 106 -15.33 -3.76 -2.90
CA ILE A 106 -16.26 -3.01 -3.75
C ILE A 106 -17.21 -3.96 -4.48
N SER A 107 -16.72 -5.10 -4.98
CA SER A 107 -17.56 -6.11 -5.64
C SER A 107 -18.56 -6.80 -4.71
N LEU A 108 -18.33 -6.78 -3.39
CA LEU A 108 -19.28 -7.27 -2.39
C LEU A 108 -20.31 -6.20 -1.98
N ILE A 109 -19.99 -4.92 -2.15
CA ILE A 109 -20.84 -3.78 -1.78
C ILE A 109 -21.90 -3.49 -2.85
N ILE A 110 -21.54 -3.63 -4.12
CA ILE A 110 -22.39 -3.41 -5.31
C ILE A 110 -23.19 -4.68 -5.59
#